data_AF-A0A091FEP1-F1
#
_entry.id   AF-A0A091FEP1-F1
#
_cell.length_a   1.000
_cell.length_b   1.000
_cell.length_c   1.000
_cell.angle_alpha   90.00
_cell.angle_beta   90.00
_cell.angle_gamma   90.00
#
_symmetry.space_group_name_H-M   'P 1'
#
loop_
_entity.id
_entity.type
_entity.pdbx_description
1 polymer ?
#
loop_
_entity_poly.entity_id
_entity_poly.type
_entity_poly.pdbx_seq_one_letter_code
_entity_poly.pdbx_strand_id
1 'polypeptide(L)'
;MQFIQTIYTIWQREIIRYWRDKTRIVSTFFMPLMFLVIFGAGLNETLATGNFGVDFTQFMYPGIIAMSIMNIAFFSTISTVWDREFGFLKEILVAPVSRVAVAFGKTLGATTIASIQAIILLILAPLIGVTIHI
;
A
#
# COMPACT_ATOMS: atom_id res chain seq x y z
N MET A 1 28.13 12.44 -2.53
CA MET A 1 26.92 13.29 -2.43
C MET A 1 25.84 12.94 -3.46
N GLN A 2 26.17 12.64 -4.72
CA GLN A 2 25.17 12.44 -5.79
C GLN A 2 24.26 11.20 -5.64
N PHE A 3 24.72 10.14 -4.97
CA PHE A 3 23.94 8.91 -4.77
C PHE A 3 22.70 9.12 -3.89
N ILE A 4 22.85 9.80 -2.74
CA ILE A 4 21.73 10.13 -1.84
C ILE A 4 20.73 11.05 -2.54
N GLN A 5 21.20 12.06 -3.27
CA GLN A 5 20.32 13.01 -3.96
C GLN A 5 19.50 12.33 -5.06
N THR A 6 20.10 11.35 -5.75
CA THR A 6 19.41 10.52 -6.74
C THR A 6 18.28 9.71 -6.08
N ILE A 7 18.57 9.03 -4.97
CA ILE A 7 17.57 8.26 -4.21
C ILE A 7 16.42 9.17 -3.78
N TYR A 8 16.74 10.31 -3.17
CA TYR A 8 15.74 11.25 -2.66
C TYR A 8 14.84 11.81 -3.77
N THR A 9 15.42 12.15 -4.92
CA THR A 9 14.66 12.69 -6.07
C THR A 9 13.70 11.65 -6.63
N ILE A 10 14.13 10.38 -6.71
CA ILE A 10 13.30 9.28 -7.20
C ILE A 10 12.19 8.97 -6.21
N TRP A 11 12.51 8.95 -4.92
CA TRP A 11 11.54 8.77 -3.84
C TRP A 11 10.46 9.87 -3.84
N GLN A 12 10.87 11.14 -3.91
CA GLN A 12 9.95 12.28 -4.04
C GLN A 12 9.06 12.14 -5.28
N ARG A 13 9.63 11.76 -6.42
CA ARG A 13 8.87 11.57 -7.66
C ARG A 13 7.81 10.47 -7.52
N GLU A 14 8.15 9.33 -6.89
CA GLU A 14 7.20 8.26 -6.58
C GLU A 14 6.02 8.77 -5.73
N ILE A 15 6.32 9.51 -4.66
CA ILE A 15 5.29 10.07 -3.76
C ILE A 15 4.38 11.05 -4.51
N ILE A 16 4.96 11.96 -5.30
CA ILE A 16 4.19 12.94 -6.08
C ILE A 16 3.31 12.24 -7.12
N ARG A 17 3.83 11.19 -7.78
CA ARG A 17 3.07 10.42 -8.77
C ARG A 17 1.89 9.71 -8.13
N TYR A 18 2.09 9.10 -6.96
CA TYR A 18 1.03 8.49 -6.18
C TYR A 18 -0.04 9.52 -5.77
N TRP A 19 0.38 10.67 -5.23
CA TRP A 19 -0.54 11.75 -4.83
C TRP A 19 -1.35 12.35 -5.98
N ARG A 20 -0.78 12.40 -7.19
CA ARG A 20 -1.48 12.87 -8.39
C ARG A 20 -2.48 11.85 -8.93
N ASP A 21 -2.23 10.57 -8.69
CA ASP A 21 -3.13 9.47 -9.10
C ASP A 21 -4.26 9.27 -8.07
N LYS A 22 -5.11 10.30 -7.95
CA LYS A 22 -6.24 10.31 -7.02
C LYS A 22 -7.17 9.12 -7.21
N THR A 23 -7.39 8.70 -8.47
CA THR A 23 -8.20 7.54 -8.80
C THR A 23 -7.62 6.28 -8.19
N ARG A 24 -6.31 6.05 -8.35
CA ARG A 24 -5.64 4.90 -7.74
C ARG A 24 -5.72 4.93 -6.21
N ILE A 25 -5.50 6.09 -5.58
CA ILE A 25 -5.64 6.23 -4.12
C ILE A 25 -7.02 5.74 -3.68
N VAL A 26 -8.08 6.30 -4.26
CA VAL A 26 -9.46 5.93 -3.91
C VAL A 26 -9.70 4.43 -4.15
N SER A 27 -9.28 3.88 -5.28
CA SER A 27 -9.45 2.45 -5.58
C SER A 27 -8.72 1.54 -4.60
N THR A 28 -7.50 1.88 -4.18
CA THR A 28 -6.71 1.06 -3.25
C THR A 28 -7.28 1.11 -1.82
N PHE A 29 -7.98 2.18 -1.43
CA PHE A 29 -8.69 2.23 -0.13
C PHE A 29 -10.09 1.61 -0.20
N PHE A 30 -10.77 1.74 -1.33
CA PHE A 30 -12.15 1.28 -1.49
C PHE A 30 -12.28 -0.23 -1.28
N MET A 31 -11.39 -1.03 -1.88
CA MET A 31 -11.44 -2.49 -1.79
C MET A 31 -11.29 -3.04 -0.36
N PRO A 32 -10.27 -2.65 0.43
CA PRO A 32 -10.17 -3.09 1.82
C PRO A 32 -11.29 -2.57 2.71
N LEU A 33 -11.79 -1.35 2.49
CA LEU A 33 -12.94 -0.82 3.24
C LEU A 33 -14.23 -1.58 2.93
N MET A 34 -14.48 -1.88 1.66
CA MET A 34 -15.60 -2.73 1.25
C MET A 34 -15.53 -4.10 1.92
N PHE A 35 -14.34 -4.71 1.97
CA PHE A 35 -14.14 -5.98 2.63
C PHE A 35 -14.41 -5.87 4.14
N LEU A 36 -13.93 -4.81 4.79
CA LEU A 36 -14.20 -4.57 6.21
C LEU A 36 -15.69 -4.37 6.50
N VAL A 37 -16.44 -3.66 5.65
CA VAL A 37 -17.89 -3.46 5.85
C VAL A 37 -18.66 -4.76 5.62
N ILE A 38 -18.41 -5.46 4.52
CA ILE A 38 -19.12 -6.70 4.17
C ILE A 38 -18.89 -7.78 5.24
N PHE A 39 -17.63 -8.01 5.60
CA PHE A 39 -17.28 -9.08 6.53
C PHE A 39 -17.43 -8.63 7.99
N GLY A 40 -17.16 -7.36 8.31
CA GLY A 40 -17.29 -6.83 9.67
C GLY A 40 -18.74 -6.68 10.14
N ALA A 41 -19.67 -6.32 9.24
CA ALA A 41 -21.10 -6.28 9.58
C ALA A 41 -21.79 -7.63 9.29
N GLY A 42 -21.51 -8.24 8.14
CA GLY A 42 -22.26 -9.42 7.67
C GLY A 42 -21.87 -10.74 8.34
N LEU A 43 -20.57 -10.95 8.62
CA LEU A 43 -20.08 -12.21 9.20
C LEU A 43 -20.07 -12.20 10.73
N ASN A 44 -20.03 -11.03 11.36
CA ASN A 44 -20.11 -10.92 12.81
C ASN A 44 -21.49 -11.36 13.32
N GLU A 45 -22.58 -10.98 12.65
CA GLU A 45 -23.94 -11.43 13.02
C GLU A 45 -24.17 -12.94 12.79
N THR A 46 -23.61 -13.51 11.72
CA THR A 46 -23.75 -14.94 11.41
C THR A 46 -22.82 -15.84 12.21
N LEU A 47 -21.68 -15.33 12.67
CA LEU A 47 -20.76 -16.09 13.53
C LEU A 47 -21.01 -15.85 15.01
N ALA A 48 -21.62 -14.73 15.44
CA ALA A 48 -22.05 -14.52 16.82
C ALA A 48 -23.10 -15.55 17.29
N THR A 49 -23.78 -16.22 16.36
CA THR A 49 -24.69 -17.34 16.66
C THR A 49 -23.97 -18.68 16.84
N GLY A 50 -22.74 -18.81 16.37
CA GLY A 50 -21.84 -19.92 16.70
C GLY A 50 -20.98 -19.52 17.90
N ASN A 51 -20.99 -20.29 18.98
CA ASN A 51 -20.45 -19.94 20.30
C ASN A 51 -18.90 -19.83 20.37
N PHE A 52 -18.27 -19.15 19.43
CA PHE A 52 -16.84 -18.81 19.40
C PHE A 52 -16.72 -17.39 19.99
N GLY A 53 -16.29 -17.26 21.24
CA GLY A 53 -16.13 -15.96 21.93
C GLY A 53 -14.99 -15.09 21.38
N VAL A 54 -14.80 -15.05 20.05
CA VAL A 54 -13.75 -14.32 19.35
C VAL A 54 -14.41 -13.43 18.30
N ASP A 55 -14.13 -12.12 18.34
CA ASP A 55 -14.59 -11.18 17.31
C ASP A 55 -13.91 -11.52 15.98
N PHE A 56 -14.68 -12.04 15.03
CA PHE A 56 -14.19 -12.44 13.70
C PHE A 56 -13.56 -11.26 12.96
N THR A 57 -14.04 -10.05 13.23
CA THR A 57 -13.48 -8.83 12.64
C THR A 57 -12.05 -8.62 13.11
N GLN A 58 -11.76 -8.84 14.39
CA GLN A 58 -10.40 -8.71 14.95
C GLN A 58 -9.41 -9.72 14.36
N PHE A 59 -9.86 -10.95 14.05
CA PHE A 59 -9.03 -11.98 13.42
C PHE A 59 -8.70 -11.65 11.97
N MET A 60 -9.69 -11.18 11.21
CA MET A 60 -9.55 -10.97 9.76
C MET A 60 -8.86 -9.63 9.43
N TYR A 61 -8.96 -8.64 10.32
CA TYR A 61 -8.40 -7.30 10.17
C TYR A 61 -6.91 -7.24 9.76
N PRO A 62 -5.96 -7.92 10.44
CA PRO A 62 -4.56 -7.93 10.01
C PRO A 62 -4.35 -8.59 8.64
N GLY A 63 -5.18 -9.58 8.28
CA GLY A 63 -5.15 -10.21 6.97
C GLY A 63 -5.51 -9.23 5.85
N ILE A 64 -6.54 -8.40 6.05
CA ILE A 64 -6.94 -7.36 5.10
C ILE A 64 -5.85 -6.31 4.93
N ILE A 65 -5.21 -5.90 6.03
CA ILE A 65 -4.07 -4.97 5.98
C ILE A 65 -2.93 -5.59 5.16
N ALA A 66 -2.58 -6.85 5.42
CA ALA A 66 -1.51 -7.55 4.68
C ALA A 66 -1.83 -7.64 3.17
N MET A 67 -3.08 -7.98 2.82
CA MET A 67 -3.52 -8.02 1.42
C MET A 67 -3.46 -6.65 0.76
N SER A 68 -3.80 -5.58 1.49
CA SER A 68 -3.74 -4.19 0.98
C SER A 68 -2.30 -3.76 0.69
N ILE A 69 -1.38 -4.04 1.62
CA ILE A 69 0.06 -3.77 1.44
C ILE A 69 0.61 -4.54 0.23
N MET A 70 0.24 -5.81 0.10
CA MET A 70 0.65 -6.65 -1.03
C MET A 70 0.15 -6.08 -2.37
N ASN A 71 -1.08 -5.57 -2.39
CA ASN A 71 -1.66 -4.94 -3.56
C ASN A 71 -0.86 -3.70 -3.98
N ILE A 72 -0.50 -2.82 -3.04
CA ILE A 72 0.37 -1.65 -3.32
C ILE A 72 1.71 -2.09 -3.92
N ALA A 73 2.36 -3.08 -3.30
CA ALA A 73 3.67 -3.57 -3.75
C ALA A 73 3.60 -4.13 -5.17
N PHE A 74 2.54 -4.86 -5.50
CA PHE A 74 2.30 -5.41 -6.83
C PHE A 74 2.14 -4.30 -7.88
N PHE A 75 1.28 -3.30 -7.61
CA PHE A 75 1.07 -2.19 -8.54
C PHE A 75 2.30 -1.28 -8.67
N SER A 76 3.09 -1.08 -7.60
CA SER A 76 4.37 -0.35 -7.66
C SER A 76 5.40 -1.09 -8.52
N THR A 77 5.40 -2.43 -8.45
CA THR A 77 6.26 -3.26 -9.31
C THR A 77 5.85 -3.13 -10.77
N ILE A 78 4.55 -3.20 -11.08
CA ILE A 78 4.03 -3.02 -12.44
C ILE A 78 4.37 -1.63 -12.99
N SER A 79 4.11 -0.55 -12.23
CA SER A 79 4.50 0.79 -12.67
C SER A 79 6.01 0.93 -12.88
N THR A 80 6.79 0.16 -12.13
CA THR A 80 8.23 0.09 -12.32
C THR A 80 8.64 -0.61 -13.60
N VAL A 81 7.97 -1.70 -13.96
CA VAL A 81 8.18 -2.42 -15.22
C VAL A 81 7.76 -1.55 -16.42
N TRP A 82 6.61 -0.88 -16.35
CA TRP A 82 6.17 0.04 -17.41
C TRP A 82 7.14 1.21 -17.62
N ASP A 83 7.69 1.79 -16.54
CA ASP A 83 8.76 2.79 -16.67
C ASP A 83 10.00 2.21 -17.38
N ARG A 84 10.26 0.90 -17.30
CA ARG A 84 11.35 0.24 -18.05
C ARG A 84 11.02 0.08 -19.54
N GLU A 85 9.79 -0.29 -19.87
CA GLU A 85 9.36 -0.58 -21.24
C GLU A 85 9.18 0.67 -22.11
N PHE A 86 8.67 1.78 -21.56
CA PHE A 86 8.44 3.03 -22.31
C PHE A 86 9.69 3.88 -22.58
N GLY A 87 10.90 3.36 -22.33
CA GLY A 87 12.13 4.03 -22.75
C GLY A 87 12.80 4.93 -21.71
N PHE A 88 12.28 5.03 -20.47
CA PHE A 88 13.00 5.71 -19.39
C PHE A 88 14.36 5.03 -19.09
N LEU A 89 14.49 3.72 -19.35
CA LEU A 89 15.78 3.04 -19.30
C LEU A 89 16.73 3.46 -20.43
N LYS A 90 16.24 3.79 -21.63
CA LYS A 90 17.09 4.29 -22.73
C LYS A 90 17.58 5.72 -22.46
N GLU A 91 16.76 6.59 -21.85
CA GLU A 91 17.17 7.92 -21.38
C GLU A 91 18.10 7.85 -20.15
N ILE A 92 17.85 6.96 -19.19
CA ILE A 92 18.74 6.74 -18.04
C ILE A 92 20.09 6.16 -18.45
N LEU A 93 20.18 5.33 -19.50
CA LEU A 93 21.47 4.82 -19.97
C LEU A 93 22.35 5.91 -20.61
N VAL A 94 21.79 7.07 -20.95
CA VAL A 94 22.53 8.26 -21.41
C VAL A 94 22.92 9.17 -20.23
N ALA A 95 22.21 9.11 -19.11
CA ALA A 95 22.54 9.84 -17.89
C ALA A 95 23.45 9.00 -16.96
N PRO A 96 24.45 9.57 -16.28
CA PRO A 96 25.37 8.81 -15.42
C PRO A 96 24.70 8.50 -14.06
N VAL A 97 23.64 7.69 -14.06
CA VAL A 97 22.84 7.38 -12.86
C VAL A 97 23.03 5.93 -12.45
N SER A 98 23.41 5.71 -11.19
CA SER A 98 23.59 4.34 -10.65
C SER A 98 22.25 3.59 -10.62
N ARG A 99 22.21 2.43 -11.28
CA ARG A 99 21.02 1.53 -11.30
C ARG A 99 20.55 1.13 -9.90
N VAL A 100 21.50 1.03 -8.96
CA VAL A 100 21.24 0.68 -7.56
C VAL A 100 20.54 1.82 -6.83
N ALA A 101 20.93 3.08 -7.07
CA ALA A 101 20.25 4.25 -6.51
C ALA A 101 18.77 4.31 -6.94
N VAL A 102 18.49 3.97 -8.20
CA VAL A 102 17.12 3.93 -8.73
C VAL A 102 16.30 2.83 -8.06
N ALA A 103 16.86 1.65 -7.88
CA ALA A 103 16.20 0.55 -7.19
C ALA A 103 15.83 0.94 -5.74
N PHE A 104 16.78 1.51 -5.00
CA PHE A 104 16.54 1.95 -3.62
C PHE A 104 15.52 3.09 -3.52
N GLY A 105 15.57 4.08 -4.41
CA GLY A 105 14.58 5.17 -4.41
C GLY A 105 13.16 4.67 -4.67
N LYS A 106 12.99 3.69 -5.56
CA LYS A 106 11.69 3.09 -5.86
C LYS A 106 11.17 2.20 -4.75
N THR A 107 12.02 1.36 -4.16
CA THR A 107 11.60 0.51 -3.03
C THR A 107 11.21 1.37 -1.83
N LEU A 108 11.99 2.40 -1.50
CA LEU A 108 11.62 3.36 -0.44
C LEU A 108 10.30 4.08 -0.72
N GLY A 109 10.03 4.44 -1.98
CA GLY A 109 8.78 5.07 -2.38
C GLY A 109 7.59 4.15 -2.14
N ALA A 110 7.68 2.92 -2.65
CA ALA A 110 6.66 1.88 -2.48
C ALA A 110 6.40 1.56 -1.00
N THR A 111 7.47 1.38 -0.22
CA THR A 111 7.38 1.10 1.22
C THR A 111 6.72 2.25 1.96
N THR A 112 7.10 3.51 1.67
CA THR A 112 6.50 4.68 2.33
C THR A 112 5.00 4.76 2.06
N ILE A 113 4.58 4.54 0.81
CA ILE A 113 3.16 4.55 0.42
C ILE A 113 2.40 3.41 1.11
N ALA A 114 2.97 2.20 1.13
CA ALA A 114 2.37 1.05 1.80
C ALA A 114 2.24 1.26 3.31
N SER A 115 3.26 1.82 3.96
CA SER A 115 3.23 2.16 5.38
C SER A 115 2.16 3.21 5.69
N ILE A 116 2.05 4.27 4.87
CA ILE A 116 1.01 5.30 5.05
C ILE A 116 -0.39 4.67 4.93
N GLN A 117 -0.63 3.83 3.92
CA GLN A 117 -1.93 3.15 3.80
C GLN A 117 -2.20 2.21 4.98
N ALA A 118 -1.21 1.44 5.42
CA ALA A 118 -1.35 0.56 6.57
C ALA A 118 -1.71 1.35 7.85
N ILE A 119 -1.05 2.48 8.08
CA ILE A 119 -1.36 3.38 9.21
C ILE A 119 -2.78 3.93 9.09
N ILE A 120 -3.21 4.38 7.91
CA ILE A 120 -4.57 4.88 7.69
C ILE A 120 -5.60 3.78 7.97
N LEU A 121 -5.36 2.56 7.49
CA LEU A 121 -6.23 1.43 7.78
C LEU A 121 -6.27 1.17 9.28
N LEU A 122 -5.13 1.08 9.97
CA LEU A 122 -5.01 0.88 11.43
C LEU A 122 -5.80 1.94 12.24
N ILE A 123 -5.75 3.21 11.83
CA ILE A 123 -6.52 4.29 12.47
C ILE A 123 -8.03 4.12 12.25
N LEU A 124 -8.45 3.51 11.14
CA LEU A 124 -9.85 3.20 10.87
C LEU A 124 -10.37 1.97 11.62
N ALA A 125 -9.50 1.13 12.19
CA ALA A 125 -9.91 -0.03 13.01
C ALA A 125 -10.89 0.31 14.15
N PRO A 126 -10.62 1.32 15.02
CA PRO A 126 -11.54 1.67 16.09
C PRO A 126 -12.87 2.24 15.57
N LEU A 127 -12.90 2.83 14.37
CA LEU A 127 -14.13 3.36 13.77
C LEU A 127 -15.09 2.24 13.30
N ILE A 128 -14.54 1.05 13.03
CA ILE A 128 -15.26 -0.13 12.53
C ILE A 128 -15.70 -1.05 13.69
N GLY A 129 -15.41 -0.67 14.94
CA GLY A 129 -15.76 -1.47 16.12
C GLY A 129 -14.78 -2.61 16.40
N VAL A 130 -13.61 -2.63 15.75
CA VAL A 130 -12.53 -3.55 16.12
C VAL A 130 -11.86 -3.01 17.37
N THR A 131 -12.20 -3.61 18.51
CA THR A 131 -11.49 -3.35 19.78
C THR A 131 -10.09 -3.93 19.67
N ILE A 132 -9.11 -3.12 19.26
CA ILE A 132 -7.70 -3.52 19.32
C ILE A 132 -7.34 -3.61 20.81
N HIS A 133 -7.40 -4.81 21.37
CA HIS A 133 -6.70 -5.10 22.62
C HIS A 133 -5.20 -5.13 22.30
N ILE A 134 -4.54 -4.00 22.54
CA ILE A 134 -3.08 -3.91 22.68
C ILE A 134 -2.67 -4.62 23.96
#